data_AF-A0A7R9B269-F1
#
_entry.id   AF-A0A7R9B269-F1
#
_cell.length_a   1.000
_cell.length_b   1.000
_cell.length_c   1.000
_cell.angle_alpha   90.00
_cell.angle_beta   90.00
_cell.angle_gamma   90.00
#
_symmetry.space_group_name_H-M   'P 1'
#
loop_
_entity.id
_entity.type
_entity.pdbx_description
1 polymer ?
#
loop_
_entity_poly.entity_id
_entity_poly.type
_entity_poly.pdbx_seq_one_letter_code
_entity_poly.pdbx_strand_id
1 'polypeptide(L)'
;MKRDIEMQTELHPIPSYIDPNYTWNEWELKRRAIQLANICRSKTHSTQTNNSHKRASIGVQAQQPKDVGCQTKRDTSTNVPKLQNFIFGLRGRKENIQHVISLTRPTHE
;
A
#
# COMPACT_ATOMS: atom_id res chain seq x y z
N MET A 1 -13.95 57.15 45.18
CA MET A 1 -12.59 56.80 45.64
C MET A 1 -11.99 55.88 44.59
N LYS A 2 -11.04 56.38 43.78
CA LYS A 2 -10.42 55.62 42.68
C LYS A 2 -9.34 54.73 43.29
N ARG A 3 -9.34 53.44 42.96
CA ARG A 3 -8.35 52.47 43.43
C ARG A 3 -7.40 52.18 42.28
N ASP A 4 -6.13 52.50 42.48
CA ASP A 4 -5.07 52.14 41.54
C ASP A 4 -4.74 50.66 41.74
N ILE A 5 -4.65 49.93 40.63
CA ILE A 5 -4.32 48.51 40.60
C ILE A 5 -2.97 48.41 39.90
N GLU A 6 -1.94 48.06 40.65
CA GLU A 6 -0.62 47.78 40.13
C GLU A 6 -0.48 46.26 39.90
N MET A 7 -0.08 45.86 38.69
CA MET A 7 0.20 44.48 38.34
C MET A 7 1.68 44.38 38.00
N GLN A 8 2.47 43.80 38.90
CA GLN A 8 3.89 43.56 38.70
C GLN A 8 4.08 42.23 37.97
N THR A 9 4.53 42.29 36.72
CA THR A 9 4.92 41.08 35.97
C THR A 9 6.22 40.55 36.57
N GLU A 10 6.24 39.26 36.93
CA GLU A 10 7.45 38.61 37.41
C GLU A 10 8.55 38.69 36.35
N LEU A 11 9.73 39.22 36.72
CA LEU A 11 10.84 39.44 35.79
C LEU A 11 11.53 38.13 35.37
N HIS A 12 11.49 37.12 36.24
CA HIS A 12 12.12 35.82 36.05
C HIS A 12 11.22 34.70 36.58
N PRO A 13 10.10 34.38 35.89
CA PRO A 13 9.27 33.26 36.28
C PRO A 13 10.11 31.98 36.24
N ILE A 14 10.14 31.25 37.35
CA ILE A 14 10.71 29.90 37.38
C ILE A 14 9.90 29.07 36.38
N PRO A 15 10.54 28.39 35.41
CA PRO A 15 9.81 27.66 34.39
C PRO A 15 8.89 26.64 35.08
N SER A 16 7.58 26.82 34.87
CA SER A 16 6.56 25.84 35.25
C SER A 16 6.93 24.51 34.61
N TYR A 17 6.83 23.42 35.39
CA TYR A 17 7.20 22.06 34.97
C TYR A 17 6.94 21.80 33.48
N ILE A 18 8.03 21.71 32.70
CA ILE A 18 7.99 21.37 31.29
C ILE A 18 8.23 19.86 31.21
N ASP A 19 7.22 19.11 30.76
CA ASP A 19 7.40 17.68 30.51
C ASP A 19 8.15 17.48 29.20
N PRO A 20 9.41 16.97 29.22
CA PRO A 20 10.18 16.71 28.01
C PRO A 20 9.60 15.57 27.16
N ASN A 21 8.70 14.76 27.71
CA ASN A 21 8.08 13.62 27.02
C ASN A 21 6.67 13.93 26.50
N TYR A 22 6.20 15.17 26.67
CA TYR A 22 4.89 15.60 26.19
C TYR A 22 4.80 15.48 24.67
N THR A 23 3.71 14.87 24.20
CA THR A 23 3.38 14.82 22.78
C THR A 23 1.92 15.20 22.57
N TRP A 24 1.66 16.08 21.61
CA TRP A 24 0.30 16.52 21.25
C TRP A 24 -0.40 15.53 20.30
N ASN A 25 0.35 14.60 19.71
CA ASN A 25 -0.17 13.62 18.75
C ASN A 25 -0.92 12.49 19.45
N GLU A 26 -2.23 12.42 19.25
CA GLU A 26 -3.10 11.42 19.84
C GLU A 26 -2.73 9.97 19.45
N TRP A 27 -2.23 9.75 18.24
CA TRP A 27 -1.83 8.42 17.79
C TRP A 27 -0.58 7.91 18.49
N GLU A 28 0.33 8.82 18.83
CA GLU A 28 1.51 8.47 19.60
C GLU A 28 1.15 8.10 21.04
N LEU A 29 0.20 8.83 21.65
CA LEU A 29 -0.34 8.50 22.96
C LEU A 29 -1.00 7.10 22.97
N LYS A 30 -1.83 6.80 21.95
CA LYS A 30 -2.44 5.47 21.79
C LYS A 30 -1.40 4.36 21.66
N ARG A 31 -0.35 4.57 20.86
CA ARG A 31 0.74 3.60 20.70
C ARG A 31 1.47 3.34 22.02
N ARG A 32 1.81 4.39 22.76
CA ARG A 32 2.46 4.29 24.08
C ARG A 32 1.58 3.54 25.09
N ALA A 33 0.28 3.82 25.11
CA ALA A 33 -0.67 3.13 25.98
C ALA A 33 -0.75 1.62 25.68
N ILE A 34 -0.79 1.23 24.40
CA ILE A 34 -0.80 -0.18 24.00
C ILE A 34 0.50 -0.87 24.42
N GLN A 35 1.66 -0.22 24.22
CA GLN A 35 2.94 -0.75 24.64
C GLN A 35 3.01 -0.98 26.14
N LEU A 36 2.54 -0.02 26.94
CA LEU A 36 2.49 -0.14 28.40
C LEU A 36 1.56 -1.29 28.82
N ALA A 37 0.37 -1.41 28.21
CA ALA A 37 -0.56 -2.50 28.49
C ALA A 37 0.06 -3.87 28.19
N ASN A 38 0.82 -3.99 27.09
CA ASN A 38 1.54 -5.21 26.75
C ASN A 38 2.62 -5.56 27.79
N ILE A 39 3.37 -4.55 28.26
CA ILE A 39 4.37 -4.73 29.32
C ILE A 39 3.69 -5.16 30.62
N CYS A 40 2.60 -4.51 31.02
CA CYS A 40 1.85 -4.88 32.23
C CYS A 40 1.24 -6.29 32.14
N ARG A 41 0.82 -6.73 30.95
CA ARG A 41 0.32 -8.10 30.72
C ARG A 41 1.43 -9.13 30.64
N SER A 42 2.66 -8.71 30.34
CA SER A 42 3.82 -9.58 30.35
C SER A 42 4.21 -9.90 31.79
N LYS A 43 3.82 -11.08 32.29
CA LYS A 43 4.37 -11.60 33.54
C LYS A 43 5.82 -12.01 33.30
N THR A 44 6.75 -11.47 34.09
CA THR A 44 8.13 -11.95 34.13
C THR A 44 8.11 -13.39 34.64
N HIS A 45 8.13 -14.37 33.74
CA HIS A 45 8.43 -15.74 34.09
C HIS A 45 9.92 -15.81 34.42
N SER A 46 10.27 -15.61 35.69
CA SER A 46 11.56 -16.05 36.21
C SER A 46 11.61 -17.56 36.05
N THR A 47 12.13 -18.02 34.92
CA THR A 47 12.36 -19.45 34.72
C THR A 47 13.75 -19.72 35.27
N GLN A 48 13.84 -19.92 36.59
CA GLN A 48 14.97 -20.67 37.13
C GLN A 48 14.88 -22.07 36.54
N THR A 49 15.65 -22.30 35.48
CA THR A 49 15.74 -23.63 34.88
C THR A 49 16.65 -24.44 35.79
N ASN A 50 16.08 -25.26 36.68
CA ASN A 50 16.87 -26.35 37.23
C ASN A 50 17.17 -27.30 36.07
N ASN A 51 18.46 -27.47 35.81
CA ASN A 51 19.04 -28.16 34.65
C ASN A 51 18.50 -29.61 34.60
N SER A 52 17.40 -29.84 33.90
CA SER A 52 16.88 -31.18 33.64
C SER A 52 16.92 -31.41 32.15
N HIS A 53 17.85 -32.29 31.77
CA HIS A 53 18.09 -32.80 30.42
C HIS A 53 16.80 -32.96 29.61
N LYS A 54 16.50 -31.99 28.74
CA LYS A 54 15.50 -32.17 27.68
C LYS A 54 16.23 -32.62 26.43
N ARG A 55 16.26 -33.93 26.17
CA ARG A 55 16.53 -34.45 24.83
C ARG A 55 15.41 -33.95 23.94
N ALA A 56 15.67 -32.90 23.16
CA ALA A 56 14.72 -32.33 22.23
C ALA A 56 14.48 -33.34 21.09
N SER A 57 13.26 -33.87 20.98
CA SER A 57 12.81 -34.47 19.72
C SER A 57 12.36 -33.33 18.81
N ILE A 58 13.09 -33.14 17.70
CA ILE A 58 12.69 -32.19 16.66
C ILE A 58 11.60 -32.86 15.83
N GLY A 59 10.34 -32.62 16.16
CA GLY A 59 9.22 -32.99 15.31
C GLY A 59 9.14 -32.04 14.13
N VAL A 60 9.62 -32.45 12.96
CA VAL A 60 9.44 -31.69 11.72
C VAL A 60 8.04 -31.99 11.18
N GLN A 61 7.18 -30.98 11.13
CA GLN A 61 5.92 -31.07 10.40
C GLN A 61 6.18 -30.72 8.93
N ALA A 62 6.29 -31.74 8.09
CA ALA A 62 6.33 -31.56 6.64
C ALA A 62 4.89 -31.46 6.12
N GLN A 63 4.48 -30.27 5.70
CA GLN A 63 3.27 -30.09 4.91
C GLN A 63 3.66 -29.92 3.45
N GLN A 64 3.03 -30.68 2.55
CA GLN A 64 3.30 -30.55 1.12
C GLN A 64 2.87 -29.16 0.64
N PRO A 65 3.69 -28.47 -0.18
CA PRO A 65 3.28 -27.23 -0.82
C PRO A 65 2.01 -27.49 -1.63
N LYS A 66 0.95 -26.72 -1.36
CA LYS A 66 -0.26 -26.77 -2.18
C LYS A 66 0.05 -26.06 -3.49
N ASP A 67 -0.37 -26.66 -4.60
CA ASP A 67 -0.31 -25.98 -5.90
C ASP A 67 -1.30 -24.82 -5.90
N VAL A 68 -0.79 -23.60 -6.05
CA VAL A 68 -1.58 -22.37 -6.06
C VAL A 68 -1.34 -21.70 -7.40
N GLY A 69 -2.27 -21.89 -8.33
CA GLY A 69 -2.29 -21.15 -9.59
C GLY A 69 -2.58 -19.67 -9.34
N CYS A 70 -1.77 -18.78 -9.91
CA CYS A 70 -2.10 -17.37 -10.01
C CYS A 70 -2.41 -17.02 -11.47
N GLN A 71 -3.53 -16.34 -11.71
CA GLN A 71 -3.88 -15.83 -13.03
C GLN A 71 -3.52 -14.35 -13.10
N THR A 72 -2.74 -13.97 -14.11
CA THR A 72 -2.44 -12.57 -14.40
C THR A 72 -3.57 -11.94 -15.21
N LYS A 73 -3.77 -10.63 -15.02
CA LYS A 73 -4.75 -9.88 -15.79
C LYS A 73 -4.34 -9.87 -17.27
N ARG A 74 -5.25 -10.29 -18.15
CA ARG A 74 -5.08 -10.19 -19.61
C ARG A 74 -5.98 -9.08 -20.13
N ASP A 75 -5.38 -7.98 -20.56
CA ASP A 75 -6.12 -6.93 -21.25
C ASP A 75 -6.36 -7.34 -22.70
N THR A 76 -7.63 -7.31 -23.13
CA THR A 76 -8.05 -7.59 -24.51
C THR A 76 -8.78 -6.35 -25.03
N SER A 77 -8.47 -5.94 -26.25
CA SER A 77 -9.18 -4.85 -26.92
C SER A 77 -9.77 -5.35 -28.24
N THR A 78 -10.96 -4.89 -28.56
CA THR A 78 -11.64 -5.18 -29.83
C THR A 78 -11.72 -3.89 -30.64
N ASN A 79 -11.25 -3.93 -31.89
CA ASN A 79 -11.41 -2.82 -32.82
C ASN A 79 -12.47 -3.18 -33.88
N VAL A 80 -13.28 -2.19 -34.27
CA VAL A 80 -14.21 -2.35 -35.39
C VAL A 80 -13.41 -2.43 -36.70
N PRO A 81 -13.87 -3.21 -37.69
CA PRO A 81 -13.25 -3.21 -39.01
C PRO A 81 -13.24 -1.80 -39.58
N LYS A 82 -12.04 -1.27 -39.84
CA LYS A 82 -11.88 0.03 -40.51
C LYS A 82 -12.03 -0.19 -42.00
N LEU A 83 -12.85 0.63 -42.65
CA LEU A 83 -12.99 0.63 -44.10
C LEU A 83 -11.64 0.96 -44.74
N GLN A 84 -11.04 0.01 -45.44
CA GLN A 84 -9.78 0.18 -46.16
C GLN A 84 -10.03 -0.09 -47.64
N ASN A 85 -10.16 0.99 -48.41
CA ASN A 85 -10.33 0.89 -49.86
C ASN A 85 -9.01 1.28 -50.54
N PHE A 86 -8.45 0.34 -51.29
CA PHE A 86 -7.27 0.57 -52.11
C PHE A 86 -7.70 0.81 -53.56
N ILE A 87 -7.38 1.99 -54.08
CA ILE A 87 -7.67 2.36 -55.47
C ILE A 87 -6.41 2.16 -56.30
N PHE A 88 -6.45 1.20 -57.19
CA PHE A 88 -5.36 0.86 -58.08
C PHE A 88 -5.58 1.44 -59.48
N GLY A 89 -4.49 1.88 -60.13
CA GLY A 89 -4.53 2.36 -61.52
C GLY A 89 -4.70 3.87 -61.70
N LEU A 90 -4.47 4.68 -60.66
CA LEU A 90 -4.62 6.15 -60.72
C LEU A 90 -3.61 6.88 -61.62
N ARG A 91 -2.55 6.22 -62.10
CA ARG A 91 -1.51 6.84 -62.94
C ARG A 91 -0.97 5.88 -64.00
N GLY A 92 -0.80 6.39 -65.22
CA GLY A 92 0.13 5.85 -66.23
C GLY A 92 -0.30 4.58 -66.97
N ARG A 93 -1.60 4.23 -66.96
CA ARG A 93 -2.13 3.06 -67.66
C ARG A 93 -2.82 3.41 -68.97
N LYS A 94 -2.65 2.56 -69.98
CA LYS A 94 -3.23 2.74 -71.32
C LYS A 94 -4.73 2.44 -71.33
N GLU A 95 -5.15 1.51 -70.47
CA GLU A 95 -6.53 1.04 -70.35
C GLU A 95 -7.47 1.99 -69.58
N ASN A 96 -6.97 3.04 -68.89
CA ASN A 96 -7.75 4.04 -68.15
C ASN A 96 -8.90 3.49 -67.26
N ILE A 97 -8.73 2.28 -66.71
CA ILE A 97 -9.68 1.66 -65.79
C ILE A 97 -9.12 1.74 -64.38
N GLN A 98 -9.95 2.19 -63.44
CA GLN A 98 -9.65 2.20 -62.02
C GLN A 98 -10.26 0.97 -61.36
N HIS A 99 -9.48 0.28 -60.52
CA HIS A 99 -9.95 -0.86 -59.74
C HIS A 99 -10.00 -0.48 -58.27
N VAL A 100 -11.17 -0.65 -57.65
CA VAL A 100 -11.34 -0.46 -56.20
C VAL A 100 -11.32 -1.82 -55.54
N ILE A 101 -10.36 -2.04 -54.65
CA ILE A 101 -10.20 -3.27 -53.87
C ILE A 101 -10.53 -2.95 -52.42
N SER A 102 -11.50 -3.66 -51.83
CA SER A 102 -11.79 -3.56 -50.40
C SER A 102 -10.89 -4.51 -49.62
N LEU A 103 -10.07 -3.94 -48.74
CA LEU A 103 -9.18 -4.66 -47.81
C LEU A 103 -9.77 -4.71 -46.40
N THR A 104 -11.03 -4.31 -46.26
CA THR A 104 -11.73 -4.30 -44.98
C THR A 104 -11.93 -5.72 -44.48
N ARG A 105 -11.51 -6.00 -43.23
CA ARG A 105 -11.75 -7.31 -42.60
C ARG A 105 -13.24 -7.64 -42.63
N PRO A 106 -13.66 -8.83 -43.09
CA PRO A 106 -15.07 -9.23 -43.07
C PRO A 106 -15.59 -9.25 -41.63
N THR A 107 -16.82 -8.77 -41.42
CA THR A 107 -17.50 -8.75 -40.12
C THR A 107 -18.12 -10.09 -39.76
N HIS A 108 -18.31 -10.97 -40.74
CA HIS A 108 -18.80 -12.33 -40.58
C HIS A 108 -17.71 -13.32 -40.97
N GLU A 109 -17.42 -14.24 -40.06
CA GLU A 109 -16.79 -15.54 -40.37
C GLU A 109 -17.89 -16.53 -40.78
#